data_AF-A0AA86RXD9-F1
#
_entry.id   AF-A0AA86RXD9-F1
#
_cell.length_a   1.000
_cell.length_b   1.000
_cell.length_c   1.000
_cell.angle_alpha   90.00
_cell.angle_beta   90.00
_cell.angle_gamma   90.00
#
_symmetry.space_group_name_H-M   'P 1'
#
loop_
_entity.id
_entity.type
_entity.pdbx_description
1 polymer ?
#
loop_
_entity_poly.entity_id
_entity_poly.type
_entity_poly.pdbx_seq_one_letter_code
_entity_poly.pdbx_strand_id
1 'polypeptide(L)'
;MNDLLSSLFSKGKQQQQQEQHVIEITQGGMDLDKFFLEVESVKEELKEIERLHLSLRASNQNGKALHSPKGVRELRSRMDLDVALALTKAKLVKTHLEALHRANQATLSLPDCGPGSYSDRTRTALVGALFKNLKQSMESFNKLREQISYEYRDTLQRRYYAVTGENPDQETIDLLISTGESETFLQKAIKEQGRATIMDTIQEIQERHGTVKEIERSLHELHQVFLDMAVLIQHQGEHLDDIESHVALANSTVSKGVRHLQVVKNHQKNTRNLTCFAILLFIIVLVIVLPIIFRN
;
A
#
# COMPACT_ATOMS: atom_id res chain seq x y z
N MET A 1 -20.92 -55.68 -35.07
CA MET A 1 -19.90 -55.03 -34.22
C MET A 1 -19.49 -53.73 -34.90
N ASN A 2 -20.35 -52.69 -34.89
CA ASN A 2 -20.06 -51.37 -35.48
C ASN A 2 -20.99 -50.23 -35.00
N ASP A 3 -21.66 -50.36 -33.86
CA ASP A 3 -22.65 -49.35 -33.38
C ASP A 3 -22.27 -48.61 -32.10
N LEU A 4 -21.04 -48.81 -31.59
CA LEU A 4 -20.57 -48.11 -30.37
C LEU A 4 -19.75 -46.85 -30.66
N LEU A 5 -19.17 -46.71 -31.84
CA LEU A 5 -18.39 -45.51 -32.22
C LEU A 5 -19.26 -44.42 -32.86
N SER A 6 -20.34 -44.79 -33.55
CA SER A 6 -21.30 -43.88 -34.16
C SER A 6 -22.14 -43.13 -33.12
N SER A 7 -22.43 -43.74 -31.96
CA SER A 7 -23.13 -43.07 -30.85
C SER A 7 -22.25 -42.05 -30.11
N LEU A 8 -20.93 -42.28 -30.05
CA LEU A 8 -19.96 -41.34 -29.48
C LEU A 8 -19.77 -40.09 -30.38
N PHE A 9 -19.78 -40.26 -31.70
CA PHE A 9 -19.70 -39.12 -32.64
C PHE A 9 -21.00 -38.34 -32.79
N SER A 10 -22.16 -38.96 -32.58
CA SER A 10 -23.46 -38.27 -32.57
C SER A 10 -23.64 -37.43 -31.30
N LYS A 11 -23.23 -37.94 -30.13
CA LYS A 11 -23.23 -37.17 -28.87
C LYS A 11 -22.28 -35.97 -28.92
N GLY A 12 -21.15 -36.09 -29.62
CA GLY A 12 -20.22 -34.97 -29.84
C GLY A 12 -20.78 -33.82 -30.68
N LYS A 13 -21.77 -34.08 -31.56
CA LYS A 13 -22.40 -33.03 -32.38
C LYS A 13 -23.62 -32.38 -31.72
N GLN A 14 -24.34 -33.08 -30.84
CA GLN A 14 -25.42 -32.46 -30.07
C GLN A 14 -24.92 -31.60 -28.90
N GLN A 15 -23.68 -31.82 -28.43
CA GLN A 15 -23.08 -31.01 -27.37
C GLN A 15 -22.47 -29.69 -27.87
N GLN A 16 -22.35 -29.50 -29.19
CA GLN A 16 -21.86 -28.26 -29.81
C GLN A 16 -22.96 -27.24 -30.13
N GLN A 17 -24.24 -27.56 -29.90
CA GLN A 17 -25.36 -26.65 -30.19
C GLN A 17 -26.01 -26.05 -28.94
N GLN A 18 -25.37 -26.19 -27.77
CA GLN A 18 -25.82 -25.61 -26.51
C GLN A 18 -24.67 -24.91 -25.76
N GLU A 19 -23.79 -24.24 -26.50
CA GLU A 19 -22.77 -23.33 -25.92
C GLU A 19 -22.79 -21.95 -26.61
N GLN A 20 -23.98 -21.52 -27.04
CA GLN A 20 -24.34 -20.11 -27.04
C GLN A 20 -25.17 -19.84 -25.79
N HIS A 21 -24.60 -20.14 -24.63
CA HIS A 21 -24.92 -19.27 -23.50
C HIS A 21 -24.27 -17.94 -23.89
N VAL A 22 -25.08 -17.05 -24.46
CA VAL A 22 -24.82 -15.61 -24.37
C VAL A 22 -24.28 -15.43 -22.96
N ILE A 23 -23.01 -15.07 -22.83
CA ILE A 23 -22.48 -14.60 -21.56
C ILE A 23 -23.36 -13.41 -21.26
N GLU A 24 -24.42 -13.68 -20.51
CA GLU A 24 -25.19 -12.69 -19.84
C GLU A 24 -24.10 -12.06 -18.97
N ILE A 25 -23.60 -10.91 -19.42
CA ILE A 25 -22.76 -10.01 -18.63
C ILE A 25 -23.68 -9.55 -17.50
N THR A 26 -23.95 -10.49 -16.60
CA THR A 26 -24.73 -10.37 -15.40
C THR A 26 -23.85 -9.55 -14.47
N GLN A 27 -24.50 -8.69 -13.69
CA GLN A 27 -23.85 -7.75 -12.77
C GLN A 27 -22.75 -8.38 -11.90
N GLY A 28 -22.77 -9.71 -11.66
CA GLY A 28 -21.73 -10.45 -10.95
C GLY A 28 -20.35 -10.49 -11.62
N GLY A 29 -20.25 -10.49 -12.95
CA GLY A 29 -18.95 -10.42 -13.65
C GLY A 29 -18.31 -9.03 -13.57
N MET A 30 -19.14 -7.98 -13.68
CA MET A 30 -18.71 -6.59 -13.53
C MET A 30 -18.34 -6.25 -12.07
N ASP A 31 -18.96 -6.89 -11.08
CA ASP A 31 -18.64 -6.73 -9.65
C ASP A 31 -17.25 -7.30 -9.30
N LEU A 32 -16.90 -8.48 -9.85
CA LEU A 32 -15.58 -9.08 -9.65
C LEU A 32 -14.45 -8.29 -10.32
N ASP A 33 -14.68 -7.78 -11.54
CA ASP A 33 -13.70 -6.94 -12.24
C ASP A 33 -13.38 -5.67 -11.46
N LYS A 34 -14.41 -5.00 -10.94
CA LYS A 34 -14.25 -3.82 -10.09
C LYS A 34 -13.50 -4.15 -8.80
N PHE A 35 -13.86 -5.26 -8.14
CA PHE A 35 -13.16 -5.74 -6.95
C PHE A 35 -11.67 -5.99 -7.22
N PHE A 36 -11.32 -6.63 -8.33
CA PHE A 36 -9.92 -6.90 -8.68
C PHE A 36 -9.13 -5.62 -8.96
N LEU A 37 -9.75 -4.61 -9.58
CA LEU A 37 -9.11 -3.30 -9.75
C LEU A 37 -8.85 -2.61 -8.41
N GLU A 38 -9.80 -2.68 -7.48
CA GLU A 38 -9.63 -2.12 -6.13
C GLU A 38 -8.55 -2.86 -5.34
N VAL A 39 -8.51 -4.20 -5.40
CA VAL A 39 -7.45 -5.02 -4.81
C VAL A 39 -6.08 -4.65 -5.36
N GLU A 40 -5.93 -4.51 -6.68
CA GLU A 40 -4.65 -4.13 -7.27
C GLU A 40 -4.24 -2.71 -6.89
N SER A 41 -5.21 -1.77 -6.82
CA SER A 41 -4.95 -0.43 -6.31
C SER A 41 -4.41 -0.46 -4.88
N VAL A 42 -4.99 -1.26 -3.98
CA VAL A 42 -4.49 -1.40 -2.61
C VAL A 42 -3.09 -2.02 -2.57
N LYS A 43 -2.81 -3.00 -3.44
CA LYS A 43 -1.47 -3.60 -3.55
C LYS A 43 -0.42 -2.58 -3.97
N GLU A 44 -0.72 -1.70 -4.91
CA GLU A 44 0.21 -0.63 -5.31
C GLU A 44 0.45 0.37 -4.18
N GLU A 45 -0.59 0.73 -3.41
CA GLU A 45 -0.41 1.60 -2.24
C GLU A 45 0.44 0.94 -1.15
N LEU A 46 0.26 -0.37 -0.91
CA LEU A 46 1.08 -1.15 0.03
C LEU A 46 2.56 -1.21 -0.40
N LYS A 47 2.83 -1.40 -1.70
CA LYS A 47 4.20 -1.35 -2.24
C LYS A 47 4.84 0.01 -2.02
N GLU A 48 4.09 1.09 -2.17
CA GLU A 48 4.61 2.44 -1.92
C GLU A 48 4.91 2.67 -0.44
N ILE A 49 4.08 2.16 0.47
CA ILE A 49 4.38 2.17 1.91
C ILE A 49 5.69 1.41 2.22
N GLU A 50 5.90 0.24 1.60
CA GLU A 50 7.15 -0.53 1.74
C GLU A 50 8.35 0.25 1.19
N ARG A 51 8.20 0.90 0.03
CA ARG A 51 9.26 1.75 -0.54
C ARG A 51 9.62 2.91 0.39
N LEU A 52 8.63 3.55 1.01
CA LEU A 52 8.83 4.63 1.99
C LEU A 52 9.53 4.12 3.26
N HIS A 53 9.18 2.92 3.74
CA HIS A 53 9.89 2.27 4.85
C HIS A 53 11.38 2.08 4.54
N LEU A 54 11.69 1.52 3.36
CA LEU A 54 13.06 1.29 2.92
C LEU A 54 13.84 2.61 2.76
N SER A 55 13.20 3.65 2.22
CA SER A 55 13.76 5.00 2.10
C SER A 55 14.07 5.62 3.47
N LEU A 56 13.14 5.53 4.42
CA LEU A 56 13.30 6.02 5.78
C LEU A 56 14.44 5.27 6.50
N ARG A 57 14.52 3.95 6.34
CA ARG A 57 15.59 3.12 6.89
C ARG A 57 16.95 3.52 6.33
N ALA A 58 17.06 3.68 5.00
CA ALA A 58 18.30 4.11 4.36
C ALA A 58 18.70 5.52 4.81
N SER A 59 17.72 6.42 4.97
CA SER A 59 17.95 7.76 5.51
C SER A 59 18.49 7.70 6.94
N ASN A 60 17.89 6.91 7.83
CA ASN A 60 18.39 6.74 9.19
C ASN A 60 19.83 6.20 9.21
N GLN A 61 20.13 5.18 8.39
CA GLN A 61 21.48 4.61 8.29
C GLN A 61 22.50 5.65 7.81
N ASN A 62 22.17 6.44 6.79
CA ASN A 62 23.03 7.50 6.29
C ASN A 62 23.25 8.62 7.32
N GLY A 63 22.26 8.88 8.19
CA GLY A 63 22.36 9.85 9.28
C GLY A 63 23.35 9.49 10.38
N LYS A 64 23.76 8.22 10.47
CA LYS A 64 24.77 7.80 11.46
C LYS A 64 26.15 8.39 11.20
N ALA A 65 26.53 8.49 9.92
CA ALA A 65 27.84 9.02 9.50
C ALA A 65 27.83 10.54 9.31
N LEU A 66 26.68 11.18 9.49
CA LEU A 66 26.50 12.60 9.20
C LEU A 66 26.70 13.43 10.47
N HIS A 67 27.73 14.28 10.47
CA HIS A 67 28.09 15.14 11.61
C HIS A 67 27.93 16.64 11.31
N SER A 68 27.47 17.01 10.11
CA SER A 68 27.23 18.41 9.77
C SER A 68 25.79 18.81 10.12
N PRO A 69 25.56 19.92 10.85
CA PRO A 69 24.20 20.36 11.21
C PRO A 69 23.30 20.56 9.98
N LYS A 70 23.83 21.14 8.90
CA LYS A 70 23.10 21.31 7.62
C LYS A 70 22.68 19.97 7.01
N GLY A 71 23.57 18.97 7.03
CA GLY A 71 23.26 17.65 6.52
C GLY A 71 22.20 16.94 7.36
N VAL A 72 22.31 17.02 8.69
CA VAL A 72 21.33 16.43 9.62
C VAL A 72 19.94 17.04 9.40
N ARG A 73 19.86 18.36 9.18
CA ARG A 73 18.60 19.04 8.91
C ARG A 73 17.95 18.63 7.58
N GLU A 74 18.74 18.53 6.51
CA GLU A 74 18.23 18.07 5.20
C GLU A 74 17.72 16.62 5.30
N LEU A 75 18.51 15.77 5.95
CA LEU A 75 18.16 14.38 6.16
C LEU A 75 16.86 14.25 6.95
N ARG A 76 16.71 15.05 8.01
CA ARG A 76 15.47 15.14 8.77
C ARG A 76 14.28 15.48 7.87
N SER A 77 14.39 16.55 7.08
CA SER A 77 13.29 16.98 6.22
C SER A 77 12.82 15.88 5.28
N ARG A 78 13.76 15.05 4.77
CA ARG A 78 13.43 13.89 3.95
C ARG A 78 12.74 12.79 4.75
N MET A 79 13.24 12.48 5.95
CA MET A 79 12.63 11.46 6.83
C MET A 79 11.21 11.86 7.24
N ASP A 80 10.99 13.13 7.59
CA ASP A 80 9.67 13.68 7.94
C ASP A 80 8.69 13.55 6.77
N LEU A 81 9.14 13.83 5.55
CA LEU A 81 8.34 13.65 4.34
C LEU A 81 8.00 12.18 4.09
N ASP A 82 8.98 11.27 4.20
CA ASP A 82 8.76 9.84 4.00
C ASP A 82 7.71 9.28 4.97
N VAL A 83 7.78 9.67 6.26
CA VAL A 83 6.80 9.23 7.26
C VAL A 83 5.42 9.86 7.02
N ALA A 84 5.35 11.15 6.67
CA ALA A 84 4.07 11.81 6.38
C ALA A 84 3.35 11.20 5.17
N LEU A 85 4.11 10.86 4.12
CA LEU A 85 3.59 10.13 2.97
C LEU A 85 3.14 8.72 3.36
N ALA A 86 3.92 7.99 4.17
CA ALA A 86 3.55 6.65 4.63
C ALA A 86 2.25 6.66 5.44
N LEU A 87 2.07 7.67 6.31
CA LEU A 87 0.83 7.86 7.07
C LEU A 87 -0.37 8.13 6.16
N THR A 88 -0.21 9.00 5.17
CA THR A 88 -1.27 9.33 4.20
C THR A 88 -1.67 8.10 3.40
N LYS A 89 -0.69 7.34 2.93
CA LYS A 89 -0.87 6.08 2.21
C LYS A 89 -1.55 5.02 3.07
N ALA A 90 -1.14 4.87 4.34
CA ALA A 90 -1.76 3.92 5.26
C ALA A 90 -3.23 4.27 5.56
N LYS A 91 -3.55 5.56 5.73
CA LYS A 91 -4.94 6.02 5.87
C LYS A 91 -5.76 5.71 4.61
N LEU A 92 -5.20 5.90 3.42
CA LEU A 92 -5.86 5.53 2.17
C LEU A 92 -6.12 4.01 2.09
N VAL A 93 -5.09 3.19 2.37
CA VAL A 93 -5.22 1.74 2.40
C VAL A 93 -6.29 1.28 3.41
N LYS A 94 -6.35 1.90 4.60
CA LYS A 94 -7.41 1.66 5.58
C LYS A 94 -8.80 1.85 4.97
N THR A 95 -9.05 3.03 4.36
CA THR A 95 -10.37 3.33 3.77
C THR A 95 -10.74 2.37 2.65
N HIS A 96 -9.78 1.99 1.79
CA HIS A 96 -10.02 1.03 0.72
C HIS A 96 -10.30 -0.38 1.26
N LEU A 97 -9.57 -0.81 2.28
CA LEU A 97 -9.79 -2.11 2.92
C LEU A 97 -11.14 -2.20 3.63
N GLU A 98 -11.58 -1.12 4.29
CA GLU A 98 -12.93 -1.01 4.85
C GLU A 98 -14.02 -1.09 3.77
N ALA A 99 -13.81 -0.42 2.63
CA ALA A 99 -14.72 -0.46 1.50
C ALA A 99 -14.79 -1.87 0.88
N LEU A 100 -13.63 -2.51 0.64
CA LEU A 100 -13.53 -3.88 0.15
C LEU A 100 -14.21 -4.88 1.08
N HIS A 101 -13.99 -4.75 2.39
CA HIS A 101 -14.61 -5.59 3.40
C HIS A 101 -16.14 -5.44 3.38
N ARG A 102 -16.65 -4.19 3.33
CA ARG A 102 -18.08 -3.91 3.23
C ARG A 102 -18.68 -4.45 1.93
N ALA A 103 -17.98 -4.32 0.81
CA ALA A 103 -18.42 -4.84 -0.47
C ALA A 103 -18.50 -6.37 -0.43
N ASN A 104 -17.51 -7.05 0.15
CA ASN A 104 -17.53 -8.51 0.33
C ASN A 104 -18.74 -8.97 1.15
N GLN A 105 -19.02 -8.29 2.27
CA GLN A 105 -20.20 -8.58 3.11
C GLN A 105 -21.52 -8.42 2.33
N ALA A 106 -21.64 -7.37 1.49
CA ALA A 106 -22.82 -7.16 0.66
C ALA A 106 -23.00 -8.25 -0.39
N THR A 107 -21.90 -8.76 -0.97
CA THR A 107 -21.91 -9.84 -1.98
C THR A 107 -22.48 -11.15 -1.42
N LEU A 108 -22.39 -11.40 -0.10
CA LEU A 108 -22.95 -12.60 0.53
C LEU A 108 -24.48 -12.72 0.42
N SER A 109 -25.17 -11.60 0.21
CA SER A 109 -26.63 -11.59 0.03
C SER A 109 -27.07 -11.86 -1.41
N LEU A 110 -26.14 -12.00 -2.35
CA LEU A 110 -26.45 -12.25 -3.76
C LEU A 110 -26.62 -13.76 -4.05
N PRO A 111 -27.48 -14.12 -5.02
CA PRO A 111 -27.58 -15.50 -5.50
C PRO A 111 -26.22 -16.06 -5.93
N ASP A 112 -25.94 -17.32 -5.61
CA ASP A 112 -24.68 -18.04 -5.89
C ASP A 112 -23.40 -17.47 -5.26
N CYS A 113 -23.51 -16.43 -4.42
CA CYS A 113 -22.39 -15.75 -3.77
C CYS A 113 -22.41 -15.85 -2.23
N GLY A 114 -23.21 -16.77 -1.68
CA GLY A 114 -23.33 -16.96 -0.24
C GLY A 114 -22.04 -17.42 0.46
N PRO A 115 -22.07 -17.50 1.81
CA PRO A 115 -20.91 -17.92 2.61
C PRO A 115 -20.31 -19.25 2.12
N GLY A 116 -19.00 -19.28 1.96
CA GLY A 116 -18.25 -20.46 1.51
C GLY A 116 -18.31 -20.72 0.00
N SER A 117 -18.96 -19.86 -0.80
CA SER A 117 -18.90 -19.91 -2.26
C SER A 117 -17.48 -19.67 -2.79
N TYR A 118 -17.22 -20.02 -4.05
CA TYR A 118 -15.92 -19.73 -4.68
C TYR A 118 -15.62 -18.21 -4.68
N SER A 119 -16.64 -17.39 -4.98
CA SER A 119 -16.52 -15.93 -4.97
C SER A 119 -16.16 -15.43 -3.57
N ASP A 120 -16.91 -15.85 -2.54
CA ASP A 120 -16.63 -15.48 -1.15
C ASP A 120 -15.23 -15.90 -0.70
N ARG A 121 -14.84 -17.16 -0.89
CA ARG A 121 -13.48 -17.64 -0.54
C ARG A 121 -12.40 -16.83 -1.24
N THR A 122 -12.56 -16.57 -2.54
CA THR A 122 -11.59 -15.79 -3.33
C THR A 122 -11.46 -14.36 -2.79
N ARG A 123 -12.58 -13.69 -2.55
CA ARG A 123 -12.62 -12.31 -2.10
C ARG A 123 -12.09 -12.17 -0.67
N THR A 124 -12.46 -13.09 0.22
CA THR A 124 -11.99 -13.16 1.60
C THR A 124 -10.50 -13.46 1.66
N ALA A 125 -9.99 -14.40 0.87
CA ALA A 125 -8.55 -14.69 0.81
C ALA A 125 -7.72 -13.49 0.32
N LEU A 126 -8.19 -12.79 -0.73
CA LEU A 126 -7.50 -11.61 -1.26
C LEU A 126 -7.49 -10.46 -0.26
N VAL A 127 -8.63 -10.14 0.36
CA VAL A 127 -8.71 -9.09 1.37
C VAL A 127 -7.86 -9.46 2.59
N GLY A 128 -7.90 -10.71 3.05
CA GLY A 128 -7.06 -11.21 4.13
C GLY A 128 -5.55 -11.07 3.84
N ALA A 129 -5.12 -11.34 2.60
CA ALA A 129 -3.73 -11.12 2.19
C ALA A 129 -3.30 -9.65 2.24
N LEU A 130 -4.17 -8.73 1.83
CA LEU A 130 -3.91 -7.29 1.92
C LEU A 130 -3.75 -6.85 3.38
N PHE A 131 -4.63 -7.33 4.27
CA PHE A 131 -4.51 -7.08 5.71
C PHE A 131 -3.22 -7.65 6.30
N LYS A 132 -2.83 -8.87 5.92
CA LYS A 132 -1.57 -9.49 6.36
C LYS A 132 -0.35 -8.65 5.93
N ASN A 133 -0.32 -8.21 4.67
CA ASN A 133 0.75 -7.37 4.16
C ASN A 133 0.83 -6.02 4.87
N LEU A 134 -0.33 -5.39 5.11
CA LEU A 134 -0.43 -4.15 5.87
C LEU A 134 0.10 -4.30 7.30
N LYS A 135 -0.27 -5.39 7.99
CA LYS A 135 0.24 -5.73 9.32
C LYS A 135 1.77 -5.92 9.32
N GLN A 136 2.31 -6.63 8.34
CA GLN A 136 3.76 -6.81 8.21
C GLN A 136 4.50 -5.47 7.99
N SER A 137 3.91 -4.57 7.21
CA SER A 137 4.44 -3.22 7.01
C SER A 137 4.48 -2.42 8.32
N MET A 138 3.41 -2.48 9.11
CA MET A 138 3.35 -1.90 10.46
C MET A 138 4.46 -2.42 11.38
N GLU A 139 4.62 -3.74 11.45
CA GLU A 139 5.66 -4.35 12.29
C GLU A 139 7.06 -3.88 11.86
N SER A 140 7.27 -3.68 10.56
CA SER A 140 8.53 -3.17 10.01
C SER A 140 8.79 -1.72 10.39
N PHE A 141 7.77 -0.85 10.36
CA PHE A 141 7.88 0.53 10.83
C PHE A 141 8.09 0.62 12.34
N ASN A 142 7.42 -0.22 13.14
CA ASN A 142 7.62 -0.26 14.59
C ASN A 142 9.04 -0.68 14.97
N LYS A 143 9.57 -1.72 14.33
CA LYS A 143 10.98 -2.13 14.52
C LYS A 143 11.94 -0.99 14.16
N LEU A 144 11.67 -0.26 13.07
CA LEU A 144 12.48 0.88 12.68
C LEU A 144 12.40 2.03 13.70
N ARG A 145 11.21 2.31 14.25
CA ARG A 145 11.02 3.29 15.33
C ARG A 145 11.88 2.95 16.55
N GLU A 146 11.79 1.71 17.03
CA GLU A 146 12.56 1.23 18.18
C GLU A 146 14.06 1.34 17.93
N GLN A 147 14.49 0.98 16.72
CA GLN A 147 15.87 1.12 16.31
C GLN A 147 16.34 2.58 16.31
N ILE A 148 15.55 3.51 15.76
CA ILE A 148 15.88 4.95 15.74
C ILE A 148 15.97 5.50 17.17
N SER A 149 15.02 5.16 18.03
CA SER A 149 14.98 5.60 19.43
C SER A 149 16.19 5.09 20.22
N TYR A 150 16.54 3.81 20.06
CA TYR A 150 17.74 3.21 20.66
C TYR A 150 19.03 3.89 20.18
N GLU A 151 19.19 4.09 18.87
CA GLU A 151 20.38 4.72 18.28
C GLU A 151 20.55 6.18 18.72
N TYR A 152 19.44 6.90 18.90
CA TYR A 152 19.45 8.25 19.44
C TYR A 152 19.90 8.28 20.89
N ARG A 153 19.35 7.41 21.74
CA ARG A 153 19.75 7.26 23.15
C ARG A 153 21.26 7.01 23.28
N ASP A 154 21.77 6.07 22.49
CA ASP A 154 23.18 5.69 22.45
C ASP A 154 24.09 6.86 21.96
N THR A 155 23.65 7.59 20.93
CA THR A 155 24.35 8.80 20.46
C THR A 155 24.40 9.89 21.54
N LEU A 156 23.27 10.12 22.21
CA LEU A 156 23.15 11.11 23.28
C LEU A 156 24.09 10.79 24.44
N GLN A 157 24.13 9.53 24.89
CA GLN A 157 25.02 9.08 25.96
C GLN A 157 26.50 9.29 25.60
N ARG A 158 26.92 8.94 24.38
CA ARG A 158 28.31 9.15 23.94
C ARG A 158 28.69 10.63 23.88
N ARG A 159 27.78 11.48 23.39
CA ARG A 159 28.03 12.93 23.31
C ARG A 159 28.06 13.57 24.69
N TYR A 160 27.17 13.13 25.59
CA TYR A 160 27.20 13.51 26.99
C TYR A 160 28.58 13.25 27.59
N TYR A 161 29.07 12.00 27.51
CA TYR A 161 30.36 11.62 28.06
C TYR A 161 31.52 12.42 27.44
N ALA A 162 31.48 12.67 26.13
CA ALA A 162 32.51 13.47 25.46
C ALA A 162 32.57 14.92 25.97
N VAL A 163 31.43 15.48 26.38
CA VAL A 163 31.32 16.85 26.89
C VAL A 163 31.66 16.93 28.38
N THR A 164 31.06 16.08 29.21
CA THR A 164 31.12 16.12 30.69
C THR A 164 32.26 15.30 31.28
N GLY A 165 32.73 14.27 30.56
CA GLY A 165 33.67 13.26 31.06
C GLY A 165 33.05 12.21 31.99
N GLU A 166 31.73 12.27 32.24
CA GLU A 166 31.00 11.37 33.12
C GLU A 166 29.93 10.59 32.35
N ASN A 167 29.62 9.38 32.79
CA ASN A 167 28.50 8.63 32.21
C ASN A 167 27.19 9.14 32.83
N PRO A 168 26.18 9.49 32.03
CA PRO A 168 24.88 9.87 32.55
C PRO A 168 24.16 8.66 33.12
N ASP A 169 23.37 8.85 34.18
CA ASP A 169 22.41 7.86 34.62
C ASP A 169 21.21 7.78 33.67
N GLN A 170 20.38 6.75 33.86
CA GLN A 170 19.23 6.48 33.02
C GLN A 170 18.22 7.65 33.06
N GLU A 171 18.00 8.20 34.25
CA GLU A 171 17.05 9.30 34.49
C GLU A 171 17.47 10.58 33.78
N THR A 172 18.76 10.92 33.79
CA THR A 172 19.31 12.06 33.05
C THR A 172 19.12 11.90 31.54
N ILE A 173 19.38 10.70 31.00
CA ILE A 173 19.15 10.43 29.57
C ILE A 173 17.67 10.56 29.21
N ASP A 174 16.78 9.97 30.00
CA ASP A 174 15.34 10.02 29.73
C ASP A 174 14.79 11.46 29.85
N LEU A 175 15.33 12.26 30.79
CA LEU A 175 15.03 13.68 30.91
C LEU A 175 15.47 14.46 29.66
N LEU A 176 16.69 14.22 29.17
CA LEU A 176 17.21 14.88 27.96
C LEU A 176 16.41 14.50 26.70
N ILE A 177 15.99 13.23 26.61
CA ILE A 177 15.14 12.75 25.51
C ILE A 177 13.74 13.37 25.59
N SER A 178 13.15 13.52 26.78
CA SER A 178 11.77 14.03 26.92
C SER A 178 11.67 15.55 26.79
N THR A 179 12.61 16.28 27.40
CA THR A 179 12.60 17.74 27.44
C THR A 179 13.18 18.37 26.18
N GLY A 180 14.13 17.69 25.52
CA GLY A 180 14.92 18.29 24.46
C GLY A 180 15.85 19.41 24.94
N GLU A 181 15.97 19.64 26.26
CA GLU A 181 16.78 20.66 26.91
C GLU A 181 18.27 20.27 26.99
N SER A 182 18.78 19.69 25.91
CA SER A 182 20.20 19.33 25.80
C SER A 182 21.12 20.56 25.83
N GLU A 183 20.63 21.71 25.39
CA GLU A 183 21.40 22.97 25.39
C GLU A 183 21.60 23.55 26.78
N THR A 184 20.54 23.72 27.59
CA THR A 184 20.67 24.27 28.95
C THR A 184 21.48 23.34 29.84
N PHE A 185 21.29 22.03 29.69
CA PHE A 185 22.02 21.01 30.42
C PHE A 185 23.51 20.99 30.03
N LEU A 186 23.84 20.90 28.73
CA LEU A 186 25.24 20.84 28.28
C LEU A 186 25.94 22.20 28.48
N GLN A 187 25.23 23.33 28.41
CA GLN A 187 25.77 24.65 28.78
C GLN A 187 26.17 24.74 30.25
N LYS A 188 25.45 24.05 31.15
CA LYS A 188 25.82 23.98 32.57
C LYS A 188 27.14 23.23 32.75
N ALA A 189 27.32 22.09 32.08
CA ALA A 189 28.58 21.35 32.07
C ALA A 189 29.74 22.13 31.42
N ILE A 190 29.46 22.95 30.40
CA ILE A 190 30.46 23.82 29.75
C ILE A 190 31.06 24.84 30.73
N LYS A 191 30.23 25.47 31.58
CA LYS A 191 30.72 26.46 32.57
C LYS A 191 31.73 25.85 33.53
N GLU A 192 31.66 24.55 33.75
CA GLU A 192 32.55 23.83 34.66
C GLU A 192 33.84 23.32 33.98
N GLN A 193 33.86 23.10 32.66
CA GLN A 193 34.98 22.41 31.97
C GLN A 193 35.59 23.10 30.73
N GLY A 194 35.03 24.22 30.24
CA GLY A 194 35.72 25.15 29.33
C GLY A 194 36.19 24.57 27.98
N ARG A 195 35.27 24.14 27.10
CA ARG A 195 35.62 23.58 25.77
C ARG A 195 34.84 24.26 24.62
N ALA A 196 35.56 24.65 23.56
CA ALA A 196 35.06 25.45 22.43
C ALA A 196 34.39 24.64 21.29
N THR A 197 34.56 23.32 21.21
CA THR A 197 33.98 22.42 20.18
C THR A 197 32.56 21.93 20.51
N ILE A 198 31.90 22.53 21.50
CA ILE A 198 30.65 22.00 22.08
C ILE A 198 29.38 22.58 21.42
N MET A 199 29.43 23.80 20.88
CA MET A 199 28.23 24.42 20.28
C MET A 199 27.72 23.63 19.07
N ASP A 200 28.62 23.15 18.22
CA ASP A 200 28.27 22.27 17.10
C ASP A 200 27.69 20.93 17.57
N THR A 201 28.19 20.41 18.71
CA THR A 201 27.69 19.16 19.32
C THR A 201 26.27 19.34 19.88
N ILE A 202 26.01 20.45 20.58
CA ILE A 202 24.68 20.78 21.10
C ILE A 202 23.70 20.93 19.93
N GLN A 203 24.08 21.66 18.89
CA GLN A 203 23.26 21.85 17.71
C GLN A 203 22.97 20.51 17.00
N GLU A 204 23.98 19.64 16.86
CA GLU A 204 23.78 18.28 16.31
C GLU A 204 22.74 17.49 17.13
N ILE A 205 22.83 17.54 18.47
CA ILE A 205 21.92 16.82 19.38
C ILE A 205 20.49 17.37 19.28
N GLN A 206 20.32 18.69 19.22
CA GLN A 206 19.00 19.33 19.07
C GLN A 206 18.34 18.97 17.74
N GLU A 207 19.09 19.01 16.64
CA GLU A 207 18.56 18.63 15.33
C GLU A 207 18.14 17.15 15.30
N ARG A 208 18.98 16.26 15.85
CA ARG A 208 18.66 14.83 16.01
C ARG A 208 17.46 14.59 16.92
N HIS A 209 17.35 15.32 18.04
CA HIS A 209 16.24 15.22 18.98
C HIS A 209 14.91 15.45 18.28
N GLY A 210 14.79 16.55 17.55
CA GLY A 210 13.53 16.85 16.89
C GLY A 210 13.21 15.85 15.76
N THR A 211 14.20 15.31 15.05
CA THR A 211 13.98 14.23 14.06
C THR A 211 13.34 13.02 14.73
N VAL A 212 13.88 12.59 15.87
CA VAL A 212 13.37 11.43 16.62
C VAL A 212 11.97 11.70 17.13
N LYS A 213 11.71 12.89 17.67
CA LYS A 213 10.39 13.27 18.19
C LYS A 213 9.30 13.26 17.11
N GLU A 214 9.57 13.81 15.93
CA GLU A 214 8.62 13.82 14.82
C GLU A 214 8.38 12.43 14.25
N ILE A 215 9.43 11.62 14.14
CA ILE A 215 9.32 10.22 13.72
C ILE A 215 8.52 9.41 14.74
N GLU A 216 8.79 9.57 16.03
CA GLU A 216 8.03 8.87 17.08
C GLU A 216 6.55 9.26 17.06
N ARG A 217 6.24 10.56 16.92
CA ARG A 217 4.87 11.03 16.79
C ARG A 217 4.18 10.45 15.56
N SER A 218 4.81 10.59 14.39
CA SER A 218 4.19 10.21 13.12
C SER A 218 4.07 8.70 12.97
N LEU A 219 5.02 7.92 13.50
CA LEU A 219 4.92 6.46 13.59
C LEU A 219 3.92 6.01 14.67
N HIS A 220 3.72 6.78 15.73
CA HIS A 220 2.64 6.54 16.67
C HIS A 220 1.26 6.76 16.03
N GLU A 221 1.07 7.85 15.28
CA GLU A 221 -0.16 8.08 14.52
C GLU A 221 -0.41 6.96 13.51
N LEU A 222 0.63 6.52 12.81
CA LEU A 222 0.58 5.37 11.92
C LEU A 222 0.16 4.10 12.68
N HIS A 223 0.73 3.85 13.87
CA HIS A 223 0.34 2.74 14.74
C HIS A 223 -1.15 2.77 15.12
N GLN A 224 -1.71 3.94 15.43
CA GLN A 224 -3.14 4.09 15.74
C GLN A 224 -4.02 3.71 14.54
N VAL A 225 -3.66 4.14 13.32
CA VAL A 225 -4.38 3.74 12.10
C VAL A 225 -4.46 2.22 11.97
N PHE A 226 -3.39 1.49 12.34
CA PHE A 226 -3.39 0.03 12.31
C PHE A 226 -4.18 -0.62 13.44
N LEU A 227 -4.14 -0.07 14.66
CA LEU A 227 -4.94 -0.57 15.78
C LEU A 227 -6.44 -0.47 15.49
N ASP A 228 -6.88 0.63 14.88
CA ASP A 228 -8.26 0.78 14.41
C ASP A 228 -8.67 -0.33 13.44
N MET A 229 -7.71 -0.81 12.63
CA MET A 229 -7.93 -1.90 11.67
C MET A 229 -7.85 -3.28 12.29
N ALA A 230 -7.23 -3.44 13.46
CA ALA A 230 -7.11 -4.73 14.13
C ALA A 230 -8.48 -5.34 14.45
N VAL A 231 -9.49 -4.50 14.70
CA VAL A 231 -10.89 -4.91 14.89
C VAL A 231 -11.46 -5.56 13.63
N LEU A 232 -11.15 -5.02 12.44
CA LEU A 232 -11.59 -5.58 11.15
C LEU A 232 -10.90 -6.91 10.83
N ILE A 233 -9.64 -7.06 11.27
CA ILE A 233 -8.84 -8.28 11.10
C ILE A 233 -9.37 -9.40 11.98
N GLN A 234 -9.75 -9.09 13.23
CA GLN A 234 -10.22 -10.10 14.19
C GLN A 234 -11.54 -10.74 13.74
N HIS A 235 -12.36 -10.03 12.96
CA HIS A 235 -13.57 -10.57 12.35
C HIS A 235 -13.30 -11.50 11.14
N GLN A 236 -12.14 -11.40 10.49
CA GLN A 236 -11.70 -12.28 9.40
C GLN A 236 -10.78 -13.43 9.87
N GLY A 237 -10.39 -13.42 11.15
CA GLY A 237 -9.27 -14.18 11.71
C GLY A 237 -9.40 -15.71 11.74
N GLU A 238 -10.62 -16.26 11.62
CA GLU A 238 -10.84 -17.72 11.73
C GLU A 238 -10.36 -18.49 10.48
N HIS A 239 -10.01 -17.80 9.39
CA HIS A 239 -9.56 -18.42 8.13
C HIS A 239 -8.16 -17.98 7.64
N LEU A 240 -7.36 -17.27 8.47
CA LEU A 240 -6.07 -16.73 8.04
C LEU A 240 -5.01 -17.81 7.70
N ASP A 241 -5.11 -18.99 8.30
CA ASP A 241 -4.12 -20.08 8.10
C ASP A 241 -4.30 -20.82 6.76
N ASP A 242 -5.49 -20.78 6.15
CA ASP A 242 -5.78 -21.43 4.85
C ASP A 242 -5.58 -20.51 3.63
N ILE A 243 -5.11 -19.27 3.89
CA ILE A 243 -5.00 -18.21 2.88
C ILE A 243 -3.96 -18.52 1.80
N GLU A 244 -2.88 -19.21 2.11
CA GLU A 244 -1.73 -19.30 1.21
C GLU A 244 -2.06 -20.02 -0.11
N SER A 245 -2.85 -21.10 -0.03
CA SER A 245 -3.30 -21.87 -1.20
C SER A 245 -4.32 -21.10 -2.06
N HIS A 246 -5.25 -20.41 -1.40
CA HIS A 246 -6.29 -19.63 -2.07
C HIS A 246 -5.77 -18.33 -2.67
N VAL A 247 -4.78 -17.68 -2.05
CA VAL A 247 -4.15 -16.45 -2.54
C VAL A 247 -3.34 -16.69 -3.80
N ALA A 248 -2.58 -17.78 -3.89
CA ALA A 248 -1.80 -18.06 -5.10
C ALA A 248 -2.72 -18.17 -6.34
N LEU A 249 -3.83 -18.89 -6.21
CA LEU A 249 -4.83 -19.02 -7.26
C LEU A 249 -5.50 -17.67 -7.56
N ALA A 250 -5.99 -16.99 -6.53
CA ALA A 250 -6.69 -15.72 -6.66
C ALA A 250 -5.82 -14.62 -7.26
N ASN A 251 -4.55 -14.52 -6.86
CA ASN A 251 -3.60 -13.52 -7.37
C ASN A 251 -3.28 -13.76 -8.85
N SER A 252 -3.24 -15.02 -9.30
CA SER A 252 -3.11 -15.36 -10.71
C SER A 252 -4.34 -14.94 -11.52
N THR A 253 -5.54 -15.10 -10.97
CA THR A 253 -6.82 -14.69 -11.58
C THR A 253 -6.94 -13.17 -11.64
N VAL A 254 -6.59 -12.46 -10.55
CA VAL A 254 -6.54 -10.99 -10.49
C VAL A 254 -5.59 -10.45 -11.56
N SER A 255 -4.35 -10.99 -11.63
CA SER A 255 -3.36 -10.53 -12.61
C SER A 255 -3.83 -10.73 -14.05
N LYS A 256 -4.52 -11.84 -14.34
CA LYS A 256 -5.12 -12.09 -15.67
C LYS A 256 -6.28 -11.13 -15.92
N GLY A 257 -7.20 -10.96 -14.96
CA GLY A 257 -8.35 -10.05 -15.05
C GLY A 257 -7.92 -8.60 -15.30
N VAL A 258 -6.98 -8.08 -14.52
CA VAL A 258 -6.43 -6.72 -14.70
C VAL A 258 -5.79 -6.55 -16.08
N ARG A 259 -5.02 -7.54 -16.57
CA ARG A 259 -4.47 -7.48 -17.94
C ARG A 259 -5.57 -7.46 -19.00
N HIS A 260 -6.60 -8.30 -18.86
CA HIS A 260 -7.74 -8.29 -19.77
C HIS A 260 -8.47 -6.95 -19.75
N LEU A 261 -8.69 -6.34 -18.59
CA LEU A 261 -9.30 -5.02 -18.46
C LEU A 261 -8.43 -3.91 -19.04
N GLN A 262 -7.10 -3.99 -18.88
CA GLN A 262 -6.17 -3.02 -19.46
C GLN A 262 -6.12 -3.15 -20.99
N VAL A 263 -6.18 -4.37 -21.52
CA VAL A 263 -6.34 -4.64 -22.95
C VAL A 263 -7.67 -4.09 -23.44
N VAL A 264 -8.78 -4.33 -22.74
CA VAL A 264 -10.11 -3.82 -23.09
C VAL A 264 -10.14 -2.29 -23.06
N LYS A 265 -9.57 -1.64 -22.04
CA LYS A 265 -9.47 -0.17 -21.95
C LYS A 265 -8.66 0.41 -23.11
N ASN A 266 -7.54 -0.22 -23.46
CA ASN A 266 -6.73 0.19 -24.62
C ASN A 266 -7.46 -0.05 -25.95
N HIS A 267 -8.20 -1.16 -26.06
CA HIS A 267 -9.00 -1.48 -27.25
C HIS A 267 -10.17 -0.51 -27.40
N GLN A 268 -10.88 -0.18 -26.30
CA GLN A 268 -11.98 0.79 -26.27
C GLN A 268 -11.51 2.22 -26.61
N LYS A 269 -10.29 2.59 -26.21
CA LYS A 269 -9.67 3.86 -26.60
C LYS A 269 -9.32 3.90 -28.09
N ASN A 270 -8.95 2.76 -28.68
CA ASN A 270 -8.61 2.63 -30.10
C ASN A 270 -9.86 2.55 -31.00
N THR A 271 -10.92 1.88 -30.55
CA THR A 271 -12.19 1.78 -31.30
C THR A 271 -12.93 3.11 -31.35
N ARG A 272 -12.86 3.97 -30.32
CA ARG A 272 -13.44 5.33 -30.38
C ARG A 272 -12.90 6.15 -31.55
N ASN A 273 -11.62 6.02 -31.86
CA ASN A 273 -11.01 6.72 -33.00
C ASN A 273 -11.50 6.12 -34.33
N LEU A 274 -11.55 4.80 -34.44
CA LEU A 274 -11.99 4.09 -35.65
C LEU A 274 -13.49 4.32 -35.95
N THR A 275 -14.34 4.31 -34.93
CA THR A 275 -15.79 4.54 -35.05
C THR A 275 -16.08 5.98 -35.51
N CYS A 276 -15.35 6.98 -35.05
CA CYS A 276 -15.46 8.35 -35.57
C CYS A 276 -15.12 8.42 -37.07
N PHE A 277 -14.06 7.75 -37.52
CA PHE A 277 -13.72 7.69 -38.94
C PHE A 277 -14.79 6.96 -39.77
N ALA A 278 -15.35 5.87 -39.27
CA ALA A 278 -16.41 5.12 -39.94
C ALA A 278 -17.71 5.95 -40.10
N ILE A 279 -18.10 6.69 -39.05
CA ILE A 279 -19.28 7.59 -39.08
C ILE A 279 -19.05 8.74 -40.06
N LEU A 280 -17.86 9.36 -40.07
CA LEU A 280 -17.51 10.43 -41.00
C LEU A 280 -17.61 9.95 -42.46
N LEU A 281 -17.07 8.76 -42.76
CA LEU A 281 -17.11 8.16 -44.09
C LEU A 281 -18.56 7.87 -44.52
N PHE A 282 -19.39 7.34 -43.62
CA PHE A 282 -20.82 7.10 -43.88
C PHE A 282 -21.59 8.39 -44.21
N ILE A 283 -21.32 9.49 -43.50
CA ILE A 283 -21.93 10.81 -43.78
C ILE A 283 -21.51 11.32 -45.17
N ILE A 284 -20.23 11.18 -45.55
CA ILE A 284 -19.74 11.58 -46.87
C ILE A 284 -20.45 10.81 -47.98
N VAL A 285 -20.63 9.50 -47.80
CA VAL A 285 -21.35 8.65 -48.77
C VAL A 285 -22.81 9.10 -48.90
N LEU A 286 -23.50 9.41 -47.80
CA LEU A 286 -24.88 9.94 -47.83
C LEU A 286 -24.97 11.25 -48.59
N VAL A 287 -24.05 12.20 -48.35
CA VAL A 287 -24.04 13.51 -49.02
C VAL A 287 -23.79 13.39 -50.53
N ILE A 288 -23.06 12.37 -50.99
CA ILE A 288 -22.79 12.15 -52.41
C ILE A 288 -23.93 11.38 -53.08
N VAL A 289 -24.47 10.34 -52.43
CA VAL A 289 -25.46 9.43 -53.02
C VAL A 289 -26.87 10.03 -53.04
N LEU A 290 -27.28 10.72 -51.97
CA LEU A 290 -28.61 11.32 -51.87
C LEU A 290 -28.94 12.33 -53.01
N PRO A 291 -28.05 13.27 -53.39
CA PRO A 291 -28.35 14.20 -54.49
C PRO A 291 -28.35 13.54 -55.86
N ILE A 292 -27.67 12.40 -56.05
CA ILE A 292 -27.71 11.64 -57.31
C ILE A 292 -29.07 10.93 -57.45
N ILE A 293 -29.58 10.36 -56.35
CA ILE A 293 -30.89 9.69 -56.34
C ILE A 293 -32.05 10.69 -56.46
N PHE A 294 -31.96 11.86 -55.82
CA PHE A 294 -33.03 12.88 -55.88
C PHE A 294 -33.05 13.70 -57.18
N ARG A 295 -31.99 13.63 -57.98
CA ARG A 295 -31.85 14.38 -59.24
C ARG A 295 -32.19 13.53 -60.47
N ASN A 296 -32.49 12.25 -60.28
CA ASN A 296 -32.92 11.30 -61.31
C ASN A 296 -34.38 10.93 -61.12
#